data_AF-A0A9X0FEK9-F1
#
_entry.id   AF-A0A9X0FEK9-F1
#
_cell.length_a   1.000
_cell.length_b   1.000
_cell.length_c   1.000
_cell.angle_alpha   90.00
_cell.angle_beta   90.00
_cell.angle_gamma   90.00
#
_symmetry.space_group_name_H-M   'P 1'
#
loop_
_entity.id
_entity.type
_entity.pdbx_description
1 polymer ?
#
loop_
_entity_poly.entity_id
_entity_poly.type
_entity_poly.pdbx_seq_one_letter_code
_entity_poly.pdbx_strand_id
1 'polypeptide(L)'
;MAESEVVDPDWKLAEAMASAVLGWNEWCHRRQDSYIPLEQDRGQVQHSVDCTPMRDPSFALNPELRSAQEIPSEAQALVPLAIVRKGVLREFDAFDRSGAGVPVLTREQNIDLSAGLLAVLLLRVEGLVVDPEQLMECLFAVVGDEPGAVNAARELVEQGSYRQHRIIDHELLQQTAQIPELIRNLGAGFLLVAVVPYRDLGSRGIIRVSYLWDFKFVGRKAMTFLKGHRSIQLPMTAASDSQAYHLEVRLPANVRCLGLSIPGSIQVAQAQTARRGR
;
A
#
# COMPACT_ATOMS: atom_id res chain seq x y z
N MET A 1 -10.84 -22.30 24.19
CA MET A 1 -9.61 -22.38 23.39
C MET A 1 -10.08 -22.73 22.00
N ALA A 2 -10.15 -21.75 21.10
CA ALA A 2 -10.56 -22.00 19.73
C ALA A 2 -9.34 -22.58 19.00
N GLU A 3 -9.51 -23.75 18.39
CA GLU A 3 -8.56 -24.30 17.44
C GLU A 3 -8.39 -23.25 16.34
N SER A 4 -7.18 -22.71 16.21
CA SER A 4 -6.80 -21.87 15.09
C SER A 4 -6.73 -22.80 13.88
N GLU A 5 -7.84 -22.93 13.14
CA GLU A 5 -7.81 -23.46 11.78
C GLU A 5 -6.79 -22.61 11.03
N VAL A 6 -5.61 -23.18 10.76
CA VAL A 6 -4.64 -22.58 9.85
C VAL A 6 -5.35 -22.57 8.51
N VAL A 7 -5.90 -21.40 8.14
CA VAL A 7 -6.53 -21.18 6.84
C VAL A 7 -5.47 -21.50 5.79
N ASP A 8 -5.67 -22.59 5.04
CA ASP A 8 -4.83 -22.90 3.88
C ASP A 8 -4.97 -21.71 2.92
N PRO A 9 -3.91 -20.90 2.73
CA PRO A 9 -4.03 -19.72 1.90
C PRO A 9 -4.33 -20.17 0.48
N ASP A 10 -5.23 -19.47 -0.20
CA ASP A 10 -5.47 -19.74 -1.62
C ASP A 10 -4.20 -19.42 -2.40
N TRP A 11 -3.37 -20.46 -2.60
CA TRP A 11 -2.03 -20.34 -3.17
C TRP A 11 -2.05 -19.76 -4.58
N LYS A 12 -3.11 -20.03 -5.34
CA LYS A 12 -3.25 -19.55 -6.71
C LYS A 12 -3.51 -18.05 -6.75
N LEU A 13 -4.42 -17.56 -5.91
CA LEU A 13 -4.63 -16.12 -5.76
C LEU A 13 -3.39 -15.44 -5.19
N ALA A 14 -2.77 -16.02 -4.15
CA ALA A 14 -1.58 -15.48 -3.52
C ALA A 14 -0.42 -15.34 -4.51
N GLU A 15 -0.20 -16.33 -5.37
CA GLU A 15 0.81 -16.31 -6.42
C GLU A 15 0.52 -15.25 -7.50
N ALA A 16 -0.72 -15.17 -7.97
CA ALA A 16 -1.12 -14.14 -8.92
C ALA A 16 -0.96 -12.73 -8.34
N MET A 17 -1.33 -12.53 -7.08
CA MET A 17 -1.15 -11.26 -6.36
C MET A 17 0.32 -10.93 -6.12
N ALA A 18 1.15 -11.90 -5.77
CA ALA A 18 2.59 -11.73 -5.65
C ALA A 18 3.20 -11.24 -6.96
N SER A 19 2.86 -11.89 -8.07
CA SER A 19 3.30 -11.47 -9.40
C SER A 19 2.81 -10.07 -9.76
N ALA A 20 1.55 -9.75 -9.45
CA ALA A 20 0.96 -8.43 -9.71
C ALA A 20 1.66 -7.30 -8.96
N VAL A 21 1.94 -7.52 -7.68
CA VAL A 21 2.55 -6.52 -6.80
C VAL A 21 4.03 -6.32 -7.14
N LEU A 22 4.77 -7.37 -7.50
CA LEU A 22 6.17 -7.21 -7.96
C LEU A 22 6.25 -6.54 -9.34
N GLY A 23 5.29 -6.85 -10.23
CA GLY A 23 5.18 -6.26 -11.57
C GLY A 23 4.35 -4.97 -11.61
N TRP A 24 4.19 -4.25 -10.49
CA TRP A 24 3.25 -3.13 -10.39
C TRP A 24 3.47 -2.07 -11.48
N ASN A 25 4.73 -1.71 -11.71
CA ASN A 25 5.14 -0.76 -12.74
C ASN A 25 4.85 -1.22 -14.18
N GLU A 26 4.49 -2.48 -14.43
CA GLU A 26 4.16 -2.96 -15.76
C GLU A 26 2.72 -2.63 -16.15
N TRP A 27 1.83 -2.55 -15.16
CA TRP A 27 0.39 -2.40 -15.40
C TRP A 27 -0.25 -1.20 -14.68
N CYS A 28 0.46 -0.54 -13.75
CA CYS A 28 0.08 0.76 -13.18
C CYS A 28 0.81 1.90 -13.87
N HIS A 29 0.09 2.59 -14.74
CA HIS A 29 0.60 3.66 -15.60
C HIS A 29 0.87 4.94 -14.81
N ARG A 30 0.00 5.26 -13.84
CA ARG A 30 0.14 6.47 -13.04
C ARG A 30 -0.55 6.34 -11.68
N ARG A 31 0.17 6.73 -10.63
CA ARG A 31 -0.42 6.97 -9.30
C ARG A 31 -0.32 8.45 -8.97
N GLN A 32 -1.44 9.02 -8.51
CA GLN A 32 -1.48 10.36 -7.95
C GLN A 32 -1.98 10.30 -6.51
N ASP A 33 -1.21 10.87 -5.59
CA ASP A 33 -1.58 11.03 -4.19
C ASP A 33 -1.79 12.52 -3.91
N SER A 34 -3.02 12.90 -3.58
CA SER A 34 -3.42 14.26 -3.25
C SER A 34 -3.68 14.39 -1.75
N TYR A 35 -2.96 15.29 -1.09
CA TYR A 35 -3.13 15.61 0.33
C TYR A 35 -3.78 16.98 0.49
N ILE A 36 -4.90 17.01 1.20
CA ILE A 36 -5.73 18.20 1.42
C ILE A 36 -5.84 18.43 2.92
N PRO A 37 -4.98 19.26 3.54
CA PRO A 37 -5.10 19.60 4.95
C PRO A 37 -6.45 20.28 5.22
N LEU A 38 -7.13 19.81 6.26
CA LEU A 38 -8.38 20.33 6.80
C LEU A 38 -8.10 20.94 8.19
N GLU A 39 -9.14 21.38 8.88
CA GLU A 39 -9.03 21.89 10.24
C GLU A 39 -8.75 20.77 11.26
N GLN A 40 -8.34 21.15 12.48
CA GLN A 40 -8.20 20.25 13.63
C GLN A 40 -7.24 19.07 13.44
N ASP A 41 -6.10 19.31 12.79
CA ASP A 41 -5.04 18.30 12.59
C ASP A 41 -5.51 17.09 11.73
N ARG A 42 -6.51 17.30 10.88
CA ARG A 42 -7.00 16.32 9.90
C ARG A 42 -6.70 16.76 8.50
N GLY A 43 -6.62 15.82 7.58
CA GLY A 43 -6.60 16.06 6.15
C GLY A 43 -7.48 15.03 5.43
N GLN A 44 -7.76 15.29 4.17
CA GLN A 44 -8.26 14.27 3.25
C GLN A 44 -7.10 13.81 2.38
N VAL A 45 -6.99 12.49 2.20
CA VAL A 45 -6.08 11.88 1.23
C VAL A 45 -6.93 11.36 0.08
N GLN A 46 -6.48 11.58 -1.14
CA GLN A 46 -7.07 11.00 -2.33
C GLN A 46 -5.98 10.29 -3.13
N HIS A 47 -6.20 9.02 -3.46
CA HIS A 47 -5.38 8.25 -4.38
C HIS A 47 -6.13 8.10 -5.69
N SER A 48 -5.44 8.33 -6.80
CA SER A 48 -5.94 8.04 -8.15
C SER A 48 -4.96 7.13 -8.86
N VAL A 49 -5.41 5.91 -9.14
CA VAL A 49 -4.61 4.85 -9.76
C VAL A 49 -5.11 4.60 -11.17
N ASP A 50 -4.32 5.00 -12.17
CA ASP A 50 -4.54 4.72 -13.59
C ASP A 50 -3.76 3.46 -13.96
N CYS A 51 -4.47 2.39 -14.32
CA CYS A 51 -3.91 1.07 -14.48
C CYS A 51 -4.63 0.25 -15.55
N THR A 52 -4.00 -0.84 -15.99
CA THR A 52 -4.58 -1.88 -16.85
C THR A 52 -4.43 -3.21 -16.13
N PRO A 53 -5.36 -3.57 -15.22
CA PRO A 53 -5.24 -4.79 -14.43
C PRO A 53 -5.06 -6.03 -15.32
N MET A 54 -4.24 -6.99 -14.89
CA MET A 54 -3.97 -8.19 -15.68
C MET A 54 -5.23 -9.05 -15.84
N ARG A 55 -5.45 -9.58 -17.05
CA ARG A 55 -6.56 -10.49 -17.33
C ARG A 55 -6.12 -11.92 -17.09
N ASP A 56 -6.23 -12.37 -15.85
CA ASP A 56 -5.91 -13.73 -15.41
C ASP A 56 -7.07 -14.28 -14.55
N PRO A 57 -7.60 -15.49 -14.84
CA PRO A 57 -8.60 -16.17 -14.02
C PRO A 57 -8.26 -16.24 -12.53
N SER A 58 -6.98 -16.31 -12.18
CA SER A 58 -6.50 -16.44 -10.79
C SER A 58 -6.89 -15.25 -9.91
N PHE A 59 -7.22 -14.09 -10.50
CA PHE A 59 -7.75 -12.93 -9.79
C PHE A 59 -9.24 -13.03 -9.47
N ALA A 60 -9.96 -14.04 -9.94
CA ALA A 60 -11.39 -14.17 -9.68
C ALA A 60 -11.68 -14.16 -8.16
N LEU A 61 -12.70 -13.40 -7.75
CA LEU A 61 -13.13 -13.34 -6.36
C LEU A 61 -13.65 -14.70 -5.89
N ASN A 62 -14.42 -15.38 -6.73
CA ASN A 62 -14.89 -16.75 -6.47
C ASN A 62 -13.74 -17.75 -6.73
N PRO A 63 -13.29 -18.51 -5.71
CA PRO A 63 -12.22 -19.50 -5.85
C PRO A 63 -12.48 -20.55 -6.95
N GLU A 64 -13.73 -20.98 -7.14
CA GLU A 64 -14.09 -22.00 -8.14
C GLU A 64 -13.79 -21.54 -9.58
N LEU A 65 -13.84 -20.22 -9.82
CA LEU A 65 -13.57 -19.63 -11.12
C LEU A 65 -12.07 -19.47 -11.39
N ARG A 66 -11.20 -19.56 -10.38
CA ARG A 66 -9.76 -19.29 -10.54
C ARG A 66 -9.06 -20.23 -11.52
N SER A 67 -9.62 -21.41 -11.75
CA SER A 67 -9.10 -22.42 -12.69
C SER A 67 -9.99 -22.64 -13.91
N ALA A 68 -11.04 -21.84 -14.09
CA ALA A 68 -11.90 -21.96 -15.25
C ALA A 68 -11.19 -21.43 -16.52
N GLN A 69 -11.47 -22.07 -17.65
CA GLN A 69 -10.96 -21.64 -18.96
C GLN A 69 -11.60 -20.32 -19.40
N GLU A 70 -12.87 -20.13 -19.06
CA GLU A 70 -13.64 -18.93 -19.34
C GLU A 70 -14.28 -18.41 -18.06
N ILE A 71 -14.20 -17.10 -17.85
CA ILE A 71 -14.76 -16.44 -16.69
C ILE A 71 -15.95 -15.60 -17.14
N PRO A 72 -17.13 -15.76 -16.51
CA PRO A 72 -18.29 -14.94 -16.81
C PRO A 72 -17.96 -13.45 -16.69
N SER A 73 -18.51 -12.62 -17.59
CA SER A 73 -18.17 -11.18 -17.65
C SER A 73 -18.66 -10.39 -16.43
N GLU A 74 -19.69 -10.90 -15.77
CA GLU A 74 -20.28 -10.39 -14.54
C GLU A 74 -19.58 -10.89 -13.28
N ALA A 75 -18.66 -11.85 -13.39
CA ALA A 75 -17.84 -12.28 -12.26
C ALA A 75 -17.01 -11.10 -11.74
N GLN A 76 -16.58 -11.21 -10.49
CA GLN A 76 -15.74 -10.20 -9.86
C GLN A 76 -14.29 -10.68 -9.80
N ALA A 77 -13.37 -9.72 -9.82
CA ALA A 77 -11.94 -9.93 -9.71
C ALA A 77 -11.35 -9.04 -8.61
N LEU A 78 -10.28 -9.52 -8.01
CA LEU A 78 -9.47 -8.81 -7.04
C LEU A 78 -8.31 -8.13 -7.77
N VAL A 79 -8.15 -6.83 -7.55
CA VAL A 79 -7.07 -6.05 -8.16
C VAL A 79 -6.33 -5.29 -7.06
N PRO A 80 -5.03 -5.55 -6.83
CA PRO A 80 -4.25 -4.74 -5.90
C PRO A 80 -4.11 -3.34 -6.51
N LEU A 81 -4.24 -2.25 -5.73
CA LEU A 81 -4.24 -0.87 -6.26
C LEU A 81 -3.10 0.01 -5.75
N ALA A 82 -2.80 -0.09 -4.47
CA ALA A 82 -1.67 0.59 -3.86
C ALA A 82 -1.38 -0.03 -2.50
N ILE A 83 -0.21 0.26 -1.94
CA ILE A 83 0.02 0.16 -0.50
C ILE A 83 -0.37 1.51 0.11
N VAL A 84 -1.27 1.48 1.08
CA VAL A 84 -1.73 2.66 1.82
C VAL A 84 -1.38 2.52 3.29
N ARG A 85 -1.18 3.64 4.00
CA ARG A 85 -0.74 3.60 5.41
C ARG A 85 -1.73 2.85 6.30
N LYS A 86 -1.23 2.05 7.25
CA LYS A 86 -2.07 1.42 8.29
C LYS A 86 -2.74 2.46 9.18
N GLY A 87 -4.02 2.23 9.49
CA GLY A 87 -4.82 3.09 10.34
C GLY A 87 -6.30 2.97 10.02
N VAL A 88 -7.14 3.62 10.82
CA VAL A 88 -8.58 3.68 10.57
C VAL A 88 -8.84 4.62 9.40
N LEU A 89 -9.39 4.09 8.30
CA LEU A 89 -9.81 4.87 7.14
C LEU A 89 -11.22 5.42 7.38
N ARG A 90 -11.31 6.62 7.97
CA ARG A 90 -12.60 7.29 8.21
C ARG A 90 -13.08 7.97 6.94
N GLU A 91 -14.40 7.98 6.72
CA GLU A 91 -15.01 8.51 5.48
C GLU A 91 -14.31 7.94 4.24
N PHE A 92 -14.13 6.63 4.25
CA PHE A 92 -13.52 5.91 3.16
C PHE A 92 -14.51 5.76 2.02
N ASP A 93 -14.10 6.18 0.84
CA ASP A 93 -14.82 5.98 -0.40
C ASP A 93 -13.88 5.50 -1.50
N ALA A 94 -14.39 4.64 -2.39
CA ALA A 94 -13.68 4.18 -3.56
C ALA A 94 -14.62 4.19 -4.78
N PHE A 95 -14.14 4.73 -5.89
CA PHE A 95 -14.92 4.93 -7.11
C PHE A 95 -14.13 4.56 -8.35
N ASP A 96 -14.82 4.06 -9.38
CA ASP A 96 -14.23 3.84 -10.69
C ASP A 96 -14.20 5.14 -11.53
N ARG A 97 -13.86 5.00 -12.81
CA ARG A 97 -13.84 6.13 -13.76
C ARG A 97 -15.23 6.74 -14.01
N SER A 98 -16.29 5.96 -13.86
CA SER A 98 -17.68 6.36 -14.08
C SER A 98 -18.32 7.03 -12.86
N GLY A 99 -17.64 6.96 -11.71
CA GLY A 99 -18.15 7.42 -10.42
C GLY A 99 -18.97 6.36 -9.69
N ALA A 100 -19.01 5.12 -10.19
CA ALA A 100 -19.64 4.01 -9.49
C ALA A 100 -18.77 3.57 -8.30
N GLY A 101 -19.41 3.22 -7.19
CA GLY A 101 -18.72 2.73 -6.01
C GLY A 101 -18.01 1.40 -6.28
N VAL A 102 -16.78 1.28 -5.81
CA VAL A 102 -15.94 0.08 -5.96
C VAL A 102 -15.73 -0.54 -4.57
N PRO A 103 -16.22 -1.78 -4.33
CA PRO A 103 -15.92 -2.47 -3.07
C PRO A 103 -14.42 -2.72 -2.94
N VAL A 104 -13.93 -2.71 -1.71
CA VAL A 104 -12.54 -3.07 -1.40
C VAL A 104 -12.53 -4.16 -0.34
N LEU A 105 -11.44 -4.93 -0.29
CA LEU A 105 -11.29 -5.95 0.74
C LEU A 105 -11.26 -5.32 2.13
N THR A 106 -11.87 -6.02 3.08
CA THR A 106 -11.82 -5.65 4.50
C THR A 106 -10.41 -5.85 5.07
N ARG A 107 -10.20 -5.37 6.29
CA ARG A 107 -8.94 -5.58 7.00
C ARG A 107 -8.58 -7.06 7.13
N GLU A 108 -9.52 -7.89 7.57
CA GLU A 108 -9.30 -9.33 7.78
C GLU A 108 -8.93 -10.02 6.46
N GLN A 109 -9.69 -9.75 5.40
CA GLN A 109 -9.42 -10.28 4.06
C GLN A 109 -8.04 -9.85 3.51
N ASN A 110 -7.64 -8.59 3.74
CA ASN A 110 -6.32 -8.10 3.32
C ASN A 110 -5.18 -8.71 4.12
N ILE A 111 -5.37 -9.00 5.41
CA ILE A 111 -4.36 -9.65 6.26
C ILE A 111 -4.06 -11.05 5.72
N ASP A 112 -5.10 -11.86 5.50
CA ASP A 112 -4.94 -13.23 5.00
C ASP A 112 -4.28 -13.23 3.62
N LEU A 113 -4.76 -12.37 2.71
CA LEU A 113 -4.22 -12.27 1.35
C LEU A 113 -2.77 -11.80 1.34
N SER A 114 -2.43 -10.77 2.13
CA SER A 114 -1.07 -10.20 2.16
C SER A 114 -0.08 -11.16 2.82
N ALA A 115 -0.50 -11.89 3.85
CA ALA A 115 0.32 -12.93 4.47
C ALA A 115 0.59 -14.07 3.48
N GLY A 116 -0.44 -14.57 2.79
CA GLY A 116 -0.30 -15.60 1.75
C GLY A 116 0.60 -15.16 0.60
N LEU A 117 0.47 -13.92 0.13
CA LEU A 117 1.35 -13.32 -0.87
C LEU A 117 2.81 -13.35 -0.43
N LEU A 118 3.09 -12.87 0.79
CA LEU A 118 4.46 -12.86 1.32
C LEU A 118 5.01 -14.29 1.50
N ALA A 119 4.15 -15.25 1.85
CA ALA A 119 4.53 -16.65 1.97
C ALA A 119 4.98 -17.20 0.61
N VAL A 120 4.22 -16.96 -0.46
CA VAL A 120 4.62 -17.36 -1.83
C VAL A 120 5.97 -16.74 -2.21
N LEU A 121 6.19 -15.48 -1.88
CA LEU A 121 7.46 -14.81 -2.19
C LEU A 121 8.64 -15.41 -1.43
N LEU A 122 8.48 -15.67 -0.13
CA LEU A 122 9.57 -16.21 0.69
C LEU A 122 9.85 -17.69 0.39
N LEU A 123 8.85 -18.47 -0.02
CA LEU A 123 9.06 -19.85 -0.49
C LEU A 123 9.94 -19.93 -1.74
N ARG A 124 10.08 -18.83 -2.50
CA ARG A 124 10.98 -18.72 -3.66
C ARG A 124 12.40 -18.29 -3.31
N VAL A 125 12.65 -17.91 -2.06
CA VAL A 125 13.97 -17.48 -1.58
C VAL A 125 14.69 -18.70 -0.99
N GLU A 126 15.92 -18.95 -1.44
CA GLU A 126 16.76 -19.97 -0.83
C GLU A 126 17.08 -19.60 0.63
N GLY A 127 17.14 -20.60 1.52
CA GLY A 127 17.50 -20.38 2.93
C GLY A 127 16.33 -20.14 3.89
N LEU A 128 15.09 -20.43 3.49
CA LEU A 128 13.99 -20.62 4.43
C LEU A 128 14.30 -21.80 5.37
N VAL A 129 14.18 -21.59 6.68
CA VAL A 129 14.68 -22.53 7.71
C VAL A 129 13.63 -22.98 8.72
N VAL A 130 12.38 -22.51 8.61
CA VAL A 130 11.30 -22.84 9.55
C VAL A 130 10.18 -23.66 8.90
N ASP A 131 9.36 -24.25 9.77
CA ASP A 131 8.10 -24.86 9.36
C ASP A 131 7.07 -23.79 8.87
N PRO A 132 6.04 -24.23 8.12
CA PRO A 132 5.03 -23.32 7.59
C PRO A 132 4.23 -22.54 8.65
N GLU A 133 4.01 -23.10 9.84
CA GLU A 133 3.23 -22.45 10.89
C GLU A 133 3.96 -21.24 11.46
N GLN A 134 5.24 -21.39 11.78
CA GLN A 134 6.10 -20.29 12.27
C GLN A 134 6.29 -19.21 11.21
N LEU A 135 6.41 -19.60 9.93
CA LEU A 135 6.43 -18.65 8.82
C LEU A 135 5.14 -17.82 8.80
N MET A 136 3.97 -18.47 8.82
CA MET A 136 2.70 -17.76 8.78
C MET A 136 2.49 -16.88 10.01
N GLU A 137 2.87 -17.30 11.22
CA GLU A 137 2.82 -16.45 12.42
C GLU A 137 3.63 -15.16 12.21
N CYS A 138 4.86 -15.29 11.69
CA CYS A 138 5.71 -14.14 11.36
C CYS A 138 5.03 -13.21 10.34
N LEU A 139 4.47 -13.78 9.26
CA LEU A 139 3.86 -13.00 8.18
C LEU A 139 2.57 -12.30 8.59
N PHE A 140 1.73 -12.95 9.40
CA PHE A 140 0.57 -12.30 10.02
C PHE A 140 1.00 -11.14 10.93
N ALA A 141 2.11 -11.29 11.65
CA ALA A 141 2.66 -10.21 12.45
C ALA A 141 3.14 -9.04 11.56
N VAL A 142 3.80 -9.32 10.43
CA VAL A 142 4.24 -8.31 9.46
C VAL A 142 3.07 -7.51 8.89
N VAL A 143 1.99 -8.17 8.48
CA VAL A 143 0.85 -7.49 7.81
C VAL A 143 -0.23 -7.00 8.78
N GLY A 144 -0.08 -7.27 10.07
CA GLY A 144 -0.99 -6.86 11.15
C GLY A 144 -0.99 -5.36 11.46
N ASP A 145 -1.22 -4.99 12.72
CA ASP A 145 -1.34 -3.58 13.16
C ASP A 145 -0.01 -2.92 13.54
N GLU A 146 0.06 -1.59 13.38
CA GLU A 146 1.14 -0.78 13.97
C GLU A 146 0.99 -0.65 15.50
N PRO A 147 2.11 -0.56 16.25
CA PRO A 147 3.50 -0.56 15.78
C PRO A 147 4.11 -1.98 15.63
N GLY A 148 3.36 -3.03 15.95
CA GLY A 148 3.85 -4.41 15.91
C GLY A 148 4.33 -4.84 14.53
N ALA A 149 3.56 -4.52 13.50
CA ALA A 149 3.86 -4.80 12.10
C ALA A 149 5.20 -4.23 11.62
N VAL A 150 5.47 -2.95 11.91
CA VAL A 150 6.73 -2.30 11.56
C VAL A 150 7.92 -2.99 12.24
N ASN A 151 7.77 -3.39 13.50
CA ASN A 151 8.83 -4.10 14.22
C ASN A 151 9.05 -5.51 13.67
N ALA A 152 7.99 -6.27 13.39
CA ALA A 152 8.09 -7.60 12.79
C ALA A 152 8.74 -7.56 11.41
N ALA A 153 8.31 -6.62 10.55
CA ALA A 153 8.91 -6.40 9.24
C ALA A 153 10.40 -6.04 9.34
N ARG A 154 10.76 -5.18 10.30
CA ARG A 154 12.15 -4.80 10.55
C ARG A 154 12.98 -5.99 11.01
N GLU A 155 12.50 -6.76 11.99
CA GLU A 155 13.19 -7.95 12.50
C GLU A 155 13.41 -8.99 11.38
N LEU A 156 12.35 -9.29 10.61
CA LEU A 156 12.44 -10.24 9.51
C LEU A 156 13.44 -9.80 8.43
N VAL A 157 13.40 -8.53 8.01
CA VAL A 157 14.26 -8.05 6.93
C VAL A 157 15.71 -7.86 7.39
N GLU A 158 15.94 -7.32 8.58
CA GLU A 158 17.29 -6.97 9.04
C GLU A 158 18.03 -8.14 9.68
N GLN A 159 17.29 -9.10 10.27
CA GLN A 159 17.87 -10.20 11.05
C GLN A 159 17.49 -11.58 10.50
N GLY A 160 16.53 -11.66 9.58
CA GLY A 160 16.01 -12.95 9.10
C GLY A 160 15.24 -13.70 10.19
N SER A 161 14.77 -13.01 11.23
CA SER A 161 14.18 -13.63 12.42
C SER A 161 12.85 -13.02 12.82
N TYR A 162 12.10 -13.76 13.63
CA TYR A 162 10.91 -13.28 14.33
C TYR A 162 10.85 -13.91 15.71
N ARG A 163 10.72 -13.09 16.76
CA ARG A 163 10.70 -13.55 18.16
C ARG A 163 11.85 -14.51 18.48
N GLN A 164 13.07 -14.15 18.08
CA GLN A 164 14.29 -14.95 18.30
C GLN A 164 14.36 -16.28 17.51
N HIS A 165 13.37 -16.60 16.68
CA HIS A 165 13.43 -17.74 15.77
C HIS A 165 13.95 -17.28 14.42
N ARG A 166 14.99 -17.94 13.91
CA ARG A 166 15.50 -17.67 12.56
C ARG A 166 14.47 -18.19 11.56
N ILE A 167 13.87 -17.31 10.77
CA ILE A 167 12.87 -17.61 9.74
C ILE A 167 13.54 -17.91 8.40
N ILE A 168 14.48 -17.05 8.03
CA ILE A 168 15.16 -17.09 6.73
C ILE A 168 16.61 -16.62 6.86
N ASP A 169 17.47 -17.04 5.96
CA ASP A 169 18.78 -16.41 5.82
C ASP A 169 18.64 -14.96 5.35
N HIS A 170 18.99 -14.01 6.23
CA HIS A 170 18.88 -12.59 5.92
C HIS A 170 19.78 -12.16 4.75
N GLU A 171 20.95 -12.78 4.56
CA GLU A 171 21.86 -12.40 3.46
C GLU A 171 21.26 -12.80 2.12
N LEU A 172 20.65 -13.99 2.04
CA LEU A 172 19.94 -14.45 0.84
C LEU A 172 18.68 -13.63 0.58
N LEU A 173 17.93 -13.28 1.63
CA LEU A 173 16.78 -12.38 1.50
C LEU A 173 17.19 -11.02 0.91
N GLN A 174 18.30 -10.43 1.38
CA GLN A 174 18.79 -9.13 0.87
C GLN A 174 19.19 -9.17 -0.62
N GLN A 175 19.50 -10.34 -1.19
CA GLN A 175 19.79 -10.47 -2.62
C GLN A 175 18.54 -10.27 -3.49
N THR A 176 17.34 -10.43 -2.92
CA THR A 176 16.06 -10.27 -3.62
C THR A 176 15.48 -8.87 -3.46
N ALA A 177 16.21 -7.83 -3.86
CA ALA A 177 15.95 -6.41 -3.56
C ALA A 177 14.48 -5.97 -3.37
N GLN A 178 13.54 -6.44 -4.20
CA GLN A 178 12.12 -6.10 -4.12
C GLN A 178 11.37 -6.72 -2.93
N ILE A 179 11.72 -7.93 -2.48
CA ILE A 179 11.02 -8.64 -1.39
C ILE A 179 11.23 -7.94 -0.04
N PRO A 180 12.47 -7.59 0.39
CA PRO A 180 12.69 -6.78 1.59
C PRO A 180 11.93 -5.45 1.59
N GLU A 181 11.88 -4.76 0.45
CA GLU A 181 11.16 -3.49 0.32
C GLU A 181 9.66 -3.70 0.49
N LEU A 182 9.09 -4.71 -0.16
CA LEU A 182 7.68 -5.05 -0.02
C LEU A 182 7.30 -5.43 1.42
N ILE A 183 8.14 -6.22 2.12
CA ILE A 183 7.93 -6.56 3.53
C ILE A 183 7.90 -5.29 4.40
N ARG A 184 8.83 -4.35 4.18
CA ARG A 184 8.84 -3.07 4.91
C ARG A 184 7.60 -2.22 4.57
N ASN A 185 7.21 -2.17 3.30
CA ASN A 185 6.04 -1.42 2.84
C ASN A 185 4.74 -1.98 3.44
N LEU A 186 4.57 -3.31 3.50
CA LEU A 186 3.42 -3.98 4.13
C LEU A 186 3.49 -3.98 5.67
N GLY A 187 4.67 -3.75 6.25
CA GLY A 187 4.83 -3.47 7.68
C GLY A 187 4.29 -2.09 8.09
N ALA A 188 4.49 -1.07 7.25
CA ALA A 188 4.04 0.31 7.49
C ALA A 188 2.67 0.65 6.83
N GLY A 189 2.26 -0.16 5.86
CA GLY A 189 1.04 0.01 5.08
C GLY A 189 0.25 -1.28 4.98
N PHE A 190 -0.86 -1.26 4.25
CA PHE A 190 -1.56 -2.46 3.86
C PHE A 190 -1.90 -2.39 2.38
N LEU A 191 -2.04 -3.55 1.76
CA LEU A 191 -2.40 -3.66 0.35
C LEU A 191 -3.88 -3.27 0.18
N LEU A 192 -4.14 -2.22 -0.56
CA LEU A 192 -5.50 -1.85 -0.94
C LEU A 192 -5.91 -2.69 -2.15
N VAL A 193 -6.87 -3.59 -1.97
CA VAL A 193 -7.38 -4.45 -3.04
C VAL A 193 -8.82 -4.08 -3.36
N ALA A 194 -9.08 -3.74 -4.61
CA ALA A 194 -10.42 -3.47 -5.12
C ALA A 194 -11.07 -4.72 -5.71
N VAL A 195 -12.40 -4.74 -5.64
CA VAL A 195 -13.26 -5.73 -6.29
C VAL A 195 -13.86 -5.08 -7.52
N VAL A 196 -13.44 -5.53 -8.71
CA VAL A 196 -13.88 -4.98 -10.00
C VAL A 196 -14.59 -6.05 -10.83
N PRO A 197 -15.46 -5.68 -11.78
CA PRO A 197 -15.98 -6.63 -12.77
C PRO A 197 -14.83 -7.27 -13.57
N TYR A 198 -14.88 -8.59 -13.75
CA TYR A 198 -13.84 -9.35 -14.45
C TYR A 198 -13.69 -8.87 -15.91
N ARG A 199 -14.79 -8.45 -16.55
CA ARG A 199 -14.78 -7.85 -17.89
C ARG A 199 -13.90 -6.60 -18.02
N ASP A 200 -13.59 -5.92 -16.91
CA ASP A 200 -12.78 -4.71 -16.92
C ASP A 200 -11.27 -5.04 -16.83
N LEU A 201 -10.89 -6.29 -16.54
CA LEU A 201 -9.51 -6.73 -16.60
C LEU A 201 -8.97 -6.68 -18.05
N GLY A 202 -7.70 -6.31 -18.19
CA GLY A 202 -7.04 -6.05 -19.47
C GLY A 202 -7.42 -4.73 -20.12
N SER A 203 -8.34 -3.97 -19.52
CA SER A 203 -8.73 -2.64 -20.00
C SER A 203 -8.12 -1.55 -19.13
N ARG A 204 -7.70 -0.44 -19.73
CA ARG A 204 -7.21 0.72 -18.98
C ARG A 204 -8.36 1.43 -18.26
N GLY A 205 -8.19 1.63 -16.96
CA GLY A 205 -9.17 2.26 -16.08
C GLY A 205 -8.50 3.16 -15.05
N ILE A 206 -9.33 3.88 -14.30
CA ILE A 206 -8.90 4.69 -13.16
C ILE A 206 -9.75 4.28 -11.97
N ILE A 207 -9.11 3.99 -10.85
CA ILE A 207 -9.77 3.81 -9.56
C ILE A 207 -9.31 4.93 -8.64
N ARG A 208 -10.27 5.60 -8.01
CA ARG A 208 -10.06 6.69 -7.08
C ARG A 208 -10.48 6.25 -5.69
N VAL A 209 -9.67 6.59 -4.70
CA VAL A 209 -9.89 6.23 -3.31
C VAL A 209 -9.70 7.48 -2.49
N SER A 210 -10.57 7.74 -1.53
CA SER A 210 -10.42 8.86 -0.60
C SER A 210 -10.71 8.45 0.82
N TYR A 211 -10.02 9.06 1.78
CA TYR A 211 -10.27 8.87 3.20
C TYR A 211 -9.71 10.03 4.03
N LEU A 212 -10.19 10.18 5.26
CA LEU A 212 -9.62 11.11 6.22
C LEU A 212 -8.33 10.56 6.81
N TRP A 213 -7.35 11.44 6.90
CA TRP A 213 -6.04 11.21 7.46
C TRP A 213 -5.80 12.12 8.65
N ASP A 214 -5.50 11.54 9.80
CA ASP A 214 -5.05 12.31 10.97
C ASP A 214 -3.55 12.57 10.87
N PHE A 215 -3.13 13.82 11.07
CA PHE A 215 -1.72 14.21 11.07
C PHE A 215 -1.34 14.95 12.35
N LYS A 216 -0.04 15.03 12.61
CA LYS A 216 0.50 15.86 13.69
C LYS A 216 1.51 16.81 13.09
N PHE A 217 1.52 18.05 13.58
CA PHE A 217 2.57 18.98 13.23
C PHE A 217 3.91 18.55 13.84
N VAL A 218 4.96 18.56 13.02
CA VAL A 218 6.32 18.18 13.38
C VAL A 218 7.13 19.45 13.68
N GLY A 219 7.75 19.54 14.87
CA GLY A 219 8.62 20.67 15.25
C GLY A 219 8.76 20.89 16.77
N ARG A 220 9.85 21.58 17.20
CA ARG A 220 10.08 21.96 18.62
C ARG A 220 9.00 22.95 19.08
N LYS A 221 8.09 22.48 19.96
CA LYS A 221 6.91 23.18 20.50
C LYS A 221 7.10 24.64 20.92
N ALA A 222 8.30 25.02 21.39
CA ALA A 222 8.53 26.36 21.96
C ALA A 222 8.85 27.46 20.91
N MET A 223 9.45 27.13 19.76
CA MET A 223 9.89 28.15 18.77
C MET A 223 9.01 28.27 17.53
N THR A 224 8.19 27.26 17.22
CA THR A 224 7.29 27.27 16.05
C THR A 224 6.00 28.05 16.30
N PHE A 225 5.53 28.11 17.56
CA PHE A 225 4.36 28.92 17.93
C PHE A 225 4.57 30.42 17.69
N LEU A 226 5.80 30.92 17.90
CA LEU A 226 6.14 32.34 17.75
C LEU A 226 6.29 32.80 16.28
N LYS A 227 6.37 31.88 15.32
CA LYS A 227 6.62 32.21 13.90
C LYS A 227 5.54 31.72 12.93
N GLY A 228 4.48 31.07 13.41
CA GLY A 228 3.38 30.56 12.56
C GLY A 228 3.80 29.48 11.55
N HIS A 229 5.05 29.01 11.59
CA HIS A 229 5.55 27.96 10.70
C HIS A 229 5.18 26.61 11.29
N ARG A 230 4.59 25.74 10.47
CA ARG A 230 4.26 24.37 10.84
C ARG A 230 4.70 23.42 9.72
N SER A 231 5.14 22.23 10.09
CA SER A 231 5.50 21.17 9.15
C SER A 231 4.61 19.97 9.38
N ILE A 232 4.20 19.30 8.32
CA ILE A 232 3.48 18.03 8.37
C ILE A 232 4.29 16.99 7.60
N GLN A 233 4.24 15.75 8.04
CA GLN A 233 4.84 14.64 7.31
C GLN A 233 3.76 13.98 6.46
N LEU A 234 3.96 13.91 5.15
CA LEU A 234 3.03 13.24 4.24
C LEU A 234 3.42 11.75 4.15
N PRO A 235 2.50 10.81 4.42
CA PRO A 235 2.78 9.39 4.34
C PRO A 235 2.82 8.91 2.88
N MET A 236 3.93 9.18 2.20
CA MET A 236 4.21 8.63 0.87
C MET A 236 4.59 7.16 1.02
N THR A 237 3.75 6.26 0.50
CA THR A 237 3.91 4.81 0.62
C THR A 237 4.12 4.22 -0.77
N ALA A 238 5.21 3.48 -0.95
CA ALA A 238 5.53 2.76 -2.18
C ALA A 238 5.40 3.62 -3.46
N ALA A 239 6.07 4.78 -3.47
CA ALA A 239 6.00 5.74 -4.57
C ALA A 239 6.64 5.23 -5.88
N SER A 240 7.48 4.20 -5.78
CA SER A 240 8.16 3.51 -6.89
C SER A 240 7.28 2.51 -7.64
N ASP A 241 6.12 2.14 -7.11
CA ASP A 241 5.28 1.04 -7.62
C ASP A 241 4.49 1.41 -8.91
N SER A 242 4.70 2.59 -9.48
CA SER A 242 4.00 3.02 -10.70
C SER A 242 4.97 3.63 -11.70
N GLN A 243 4.65 3.58 -12.99
CA GLN A 243 5.49 4.20 -14.03
C GLN A 243 5.66 5.71 -13.84
N ALA A 244 4.61 6.36 -13.33
CA ALA A 244 4.61 7.78 -13.03
C ALA A 244 3.90 8.06 -11.70
N TYR A 245 4.64 8.63 -10.75
CA TYR A 245 4.10 9.05 -9.46
C TYR A 245 3.95 10.58 -9.39
N HIS A 246 2.77 11.04 -9.00
CA HIS A 246 2.46 12.47 -8.81
C HIS A 246 2.04 12.74 -7.36
N LEU A 247 2.75 13.66 -6.71
CA LEU A 247 2.34 14.21 -5.41
C LEU A 247 1.62 15.54 -5.62
N GLU A 248 0.40 15.66 -5.11
CA GLU A 248 -0.34 16.91 -5.06
C GLU A 248 -0.59 17.31 -3.60
N VAL A 249 -0.38 18.59 -3.28
CA VAL A 249 -0.73 19.16 -1.96
C VAL A 249 -1.63 20.37 -2.18
N ARG A 250 -2.90 20.27 -1.77
CA ARG A 250 -3.87 21.35 -1.91
C ARG A 250 -3.98 22.10 -0.59
N LEU A 251 -3.46 23.32 -0.57
CA LEU A 251 -3.50 24.17 0.62
C LEU A 251 -4.75 25.06 0.64
N PRO A 252 -5.34 25.33 1.81
CA PRO A 252 -6.36 26.37 1.96
C PRO A 252 -5.85 27.74 1.47
N ALA A 253 -6.76 28.60 1.02
CA ALA A 253 -6.41 29.89 0.40
C ALA A 253 -5.55 30.82 1.27
N ASN A 254 -5.62 30.67 2.59
CA ASN A 254 -4.86 31.45 3.58
C ASN A 254 -3.55 30.77 4.04
N VAL A 255 -3.19 29.61 3.49
CA VAL A 255 -1.98 28.87 3.86
C VAL A 255 -0.99 28.89 2.69
N ARG A 256 0.26 29.24 3.00
CA ARG A 256 1.36 29.25 2.02
C ARG A 256 2.35 28.14 2.30
N CYS A 257 2.70 27.38 1.27
CA CYS A 257 3.84 26.46 1.33
C CYS A 257 5.14 27.27 1.35
N LEU A 258 5.95 27.11 2.40
CA LEU A 258 7.28 27.73 2.48
C LEU A 258 8.38 26.79 1.95
N GLY A 259 8.12 25.49 1.91
CA GLY A 259 9.04 24.49 1.40
C GLY A 259 8.40 23.12 1.37
N LEU A 260 8.82 22.32 0.40
CA LEU A 260 8.52 20.90 0.28
C LEU A 260 9.85 20.16 0.17
N SER A 261 10.05 19.16 1.02
CA SER A 261 11.23 18.30 0.99
C SER A 261 10.77 16.87 0.75
N ILE A 262 11.25 16.26 -0.32
CA ILE A 262 11.09 14.82 -0.57
C ILE A 262 12.44 14.18 -0.22
N PRO A 263 12.49 13.12 0.60
CA PRO A 263 13.74 12.42 0.89
C PRO A 263 14.47 12.07 -0.42
N GLY A 264 15.76 12.41 -0.51
CA GLY A 264 16.57 12.16 -1.72
C GLY A 264 16.42 13.16 -2.87
N SER A 265 15.48 14.12 -2.78
CA SER A 265 15.37 15.23 -3.75
C SER A 265 16.12 16.48 -3.30
N ILE A 266 16.73 17.21 -4.25
CA ILE A 266 17.26 18.56 -4.03
C ILE A 266 16.07 19.49 -3.71
N GLN A 267 16.17 20.28 -2.64
CA GLN A 267 15.11 21.22 -2.23
C GLN A 267 14.66 22.11 -3.39
N VAL A 268 13.40 22.01 -3.79
CA VAL A 268 12.79 22.92 -4.75
C VAL A 268 12.29 24.14 -3.99
N ALA A 269 13.13 25.18 -3.92
CA ALA A 269 12.67 26.50 -3.50
C ALA A 269 11.82 27.10 -4.64
N GLN A 270 10.50 27.26 -4.43
CA GLN A 270 9.69 27.98 -5.41
C GLN A 270 10.01 29.48 -5.37
N ALA A 271 10.48 29.99 -6.51
CA ALA A 271 10.75 31.39 -6.76
C ALA A 271 9.48 32.24 -6.58
N GLN A 272 9.62 33.35 -5.85
CA GLN A 272 8.56 34.32 -5.67
C GLN A 272 8.30 35.07 -6.98
N THR A 273 7.19 34.80 -7.67
CA THR A 273 6.62 35.74 -8.64
C THR A 273 5.92 36.86 -7.89
N ALA A 274 6.72 37.83 -7.43
CA ALA A 274 6.21 39.12 -6.98
C ALA A 274 5.78 39.93 -8.22
N ARG A 275 4.49 39.88 -8.57
CA ARG A 275 3.88 40.95 -9.38
C ARG A 275 3.78 42.20 -8.51
N ARG A 276 4.74 43.12 -8.65
CA ARG A 276 4.56 44.52 -8.25
C ARG A 276 3.63 45.17 -9.27
N GLY A 277 2.36 45.36 -8.90
CA GLY A 277 1.49 46.34 -9.54
C GLY A 277 1.88 47.73 -9.06
N ARG A 278 2.08 48.65 -10.02
CA ARG A 278 2.14 50.09 -9.80
C ARG A 278 0.75 50.63 -9.46
#